data_AF-A0A3R9JE10-F1
#
_entry.id   AF-A0A3R9JE10-F1
#
_cell.length_a   1.000
_cell.length_b   1.000
_cell.length_c   1.000
_cell.angle_alpha   90.00
_cell.angle_beta   90.00
_cell.angle_gamma   90.00
#
_symmetry.space_group_name_H-M   'P 1'
#
loop_
_entity.id
_entity.type
_entity.pdbx_description
1 polymer ?
#
loop_
_entity_poly.entity_id
_entity_poly.type
_entity_poly.pdbx_seq_one_letter_code
_entity_poly.pdbx_strand_id
1 'polypeptide(L)'
;MQYSMRFWKNKYFVLIILCLGVISPSVYAQSFDQNFQEWKAKQQMYDQKLNITKSSHSNGSKISQTKNFNDSTGQIHLNQANVNEFQQLKGIGEKKAQAIVEYRQKNGSFKNIDEIKNVKGIGPAIFEKNKSRLAL
;
A
#
# COMPACT_ATOMS: atom_id res chain seq x y z
N MET A 1 47.58 -51.18 -35.98
CA MET A 1 46.15 -50.82 -36.16
C MET A 1 46.01 -49.32 -35.99
N GLN A 2 45.10 -48.71 -36.76
CA GLN A 2 45.11 -47.32 -37.19
C GLN A 2 44.44 -46.31 -36.23
N TYR A 3 44.68 -45.02 -36.56
CA TYR A 3 44.01 -43.75 -36.20
C TYR A 3 44.34 -43.16 -34.81
N SER A 4 45.10 -42.06 -34.70
CA SER A 4 44.84 -40.67 -35.12
C SER A 4 43.71 -40.01 -34.33
N MET A 5 44.05 -38.99 -33.52
CA MET A 5 43.56 -37.62 -33.73
C MET A 5 44.12 -36.66 -32.66
N ARG A 6 44.96 -35.73 -33.15
CA ARG A 6 44.94 -34.26 -33.03
C ARG A 6 44.75 -33.59 -31.65
N PHE A 7 45.45 -32.46 -31.53
CA PHE A 7 45.30 -31.34 -30.57
C PHE A 7 46.17 -31.33 -29.31
N TRP A 8 47.47 -31.57 -29.50
CA TRP A 8 48.48 -30.84 -28.73
C TRP A 8 48.64 -29.44 -29.36
N LYS A 9 48.03 -28.41 -28.75
CA LYS A 9 48.25 -26.95 -28.91
C LYS A 9 47.00 -26.21 -28.41
N ASN A 10 47.01 -25.73 -27.16
CA ASN A 10 46.23 -24.57 -26.65
C ASN A 10 46.16 -24.46 -25.11
N LYS A 11 47.05 -25.13 -24.36
CA LYS A 11 47.18 -24.82 -22.92
C LYS A 11 47.82 -23.46 -22.63
N TYR A 12 48.53 -22.87 -23.59
CA TYR A 12 49.12 -21.52 -23.50
C TYR A 12 48.19 -20.41 -24.01
N PHE A 13 47.10 -20.74 -24.69
CA PHE A 13 46.14 -19.74 -25.20
C PHE A 13 45.27 -19.14 -24.08
N VAL A 14 45.08 -19.89 -22.99
CA VAL A 14 44.31 -19.45 -21.81
C VAL A 14 45.16 -18.58 -20.87
N LEU A 15 46.50 -18.67 -20.94
CA LEU A 15 47.39 -17.94 -20.03
C LEU A 15 47.81 -16.55 -20.54
N ILE A 16 47.59 -16.22 -21.82
CA ILE A 16 47.92 -14.90 -22.39
C ILE A 16 46.76 -13.88 -22.26
N ILE A 17 45.53 -14.33 -22.04
CA ILE A 17 44.35 -13.46 -21.84
C ILE A 17 44.29 -12.85 -20.41
N LEU A 18 45.18 -13.27 -19.51
CA LEU A 18 45.19 -12.81 -18.11
C LEU A 18 46.01 -11.51 -17.89
N CYS A 19 46.74 -10.99 -18.89
CA CYS A 19 47.74 -9.94 -18.66
C CYS A 19 47.53 -8.56 -19.31
N LEU A 20 46.57 -8.31 -20.20
CA LEU A 20 46.39 -6.96 -20.78
C LEU A 20 44.91 -6.63 -21.01
N GLY A 21 44.32 -5.89 -20.08
CA GLY A 21 42.95 -5.42 -20.18
C GLY A 21 42.51 -4.65 -18.94
N VAL A 22 43.22 -3.58 -18.60
CA VAL A 22 42.70 -2.57 -17.67
C VAL A 22 41.53 -1.87 -18.37
N ILE A 23 40.31 -2.24 -17.99
CA ILE A 23 39.22 -1.28 -17.84
C ILE A 23 38.60 -1.62 -16.48
N SER A 24 38.85 -0.75 -15.51
CA SER A 24 38.26 -0.83 -14.18
C SER A 24 36.77 -1.15 -14.27
N PRO A 25 36.24 -2.10 -13.48
CA PRO A 25 34.80 -2.21 -13.28
C PRO A 25 34.21 -1.04 -12.47
N SER A 26 34.94 0.07 -12.28
CA SER A 26 34.48 1.21 -11.47
C SER A 26 33.38 2.04 -12.13
N VAL A 27 32.87 1.65 -13.30
CA VAL A 27 31.82 2.40 -14.03
C VAL A 27 30.64 1.52 -14.46
N TYR A 28 30.46 0.33 -13.86
CA TYR A 28 29.21 -0.43 -13.95
C TYR A 28 28.79 -0.98 -12.57
N ALA A 29 28.94 -0.16 -11.54
CA ALA A 29 28.21 -0.31 -10.27
C ALA A 29 27.11 0.75 -10.13
N GLN A 30 26.69 1.37 -11.23
CA GLN A 30 25.58 2.33 -11.26
C GLN A 30 24.31 1.62 -11.72
N SER A 31 23.54 1.09 -10.76
CA SER A 31 22.05 1.01 -10.80
C SER A 31 21.44 0.12 -9.73
N PHE A 32 22.22 -0.53 -8.86
CA PHE A 32 21.72 -1.14 -7.61
C PHE A 32 22.12 -0.20 -6.46
N ASP A 33 21.41 0.86 -6.11
CA ASP A 33 19.97 0.98 -6.09
C ASP A 33 19.66 2.44 -5.68
N GLN A 34 19.14 3.27 -6.61
CA GLN A 34 18.67 4.64 -6.28
C GLN A 34 17.48 4.58 -5.30
N ASN A 35 16.65 3.54 -5.38
CA ASN A 35 15.49 3.35 -4.51
C ASN A 35 15.89 2.95 -3.07
N PHE A 36 17.04 2.32 -2.85
CA PHE A 36 17.51 1.85 -1.55
C PHE A 36 18.02 3.01 -0.70
N GLN A 37 18.70 3.96 -1.32
CA GLN A 37 19.09 5.19 -0.64
C GLN A 37 17.85 6.05 -0.32
N GLU A 38 16.87 6.11 -1.23
CA GLU A 38 15.59 6.76 -0.96
C GLU A 38 14.79 6.09 0.15
N TRP A 39 14.77 4.76 0.20
CA TRP A 39 14.05 4.02 1.23
C TRP A 39 14.66 4.27 2.62
N LYS A 40 15.99 4.29 2.72
CA LYS A 40 16.68 4.67 3.97
C LYS A 40 16.39 6.12 4.37
N ALA A 41 16.32 7.03 3.41
CA ALA A 41 15.91 8.42 3.66
C ALA A 41 14.42 8.53 4.07
N LYS A 42 13.53 7.70 3.49
CA LYS A 42 12.10 7.60 3.82
C LYS A 42 11.86 7.10 5.24
N GLN A 43 12.70 6.18 5.72
CA GLN A 43 12.64 5.71 7.09
C GLN A 43 12.95 6.86 8.08
N GLN A 44 14.04 7.59 7.82
CA GLN A 44 14.49 8.69 8.69
C GLN A 44 13.52 9.88 8.72
N MET A 45 12.88 10.21 7.58
CA MET A 45 11.87 11.27 7.55
C MET A 45 10.57 10.88 8.29
N TYR A 46 10.24 9.59 8.38
CA TYR A 46 9.08 9.13 9.15
C TYR A 46 9.30 9.36 10.65
N ASP A 47 10.50 9.04 11.14
CA ASP A 47 10.89 9.26 12.53
C ASP A 47 10.90 10.76 12.90
N GLN A 48 11.29 11.63 11.96
CA GLN A 48 11.25 13.09 12.16
C GLN A 48 9.82 13.64 12.22
N LYS A 49 8.88 13.09 11.42
CA LYS A 49 7.47 13.51 11.45
C LYS A 49 6.80 13.26 12.80
N LEU A 50 7.24 12.26 13.56
CA LEU A 50 6.65 11.91 14.85
C LEU A 50 6.96 12.91 15.98
N ASN A 51 7.97 13.77 15.82
CA ASN A 51 8.30 14.83 16.79
C ASN A 51 7.60 16.17 16.48
N ILE A 52 7.20 16.40 15.23
CA ILE A 52 6.59 17.68 14.80
C ILE A 52 5.11 17.77 15.22
N THR A 53 4.41 16.64 15.34
CA THR A 53 2.97 16.62 15.69
C THR A 53 2.71 16.76 17.20
N LYS A 54 3.73 16.67 18.06
CA LYS A 54 3.56 16.78 19.53
C LYS A 54 3.88 18.16 20.11
N SER A 55 4.42 19.10 19.34
CA SER A 55 4.84 20.41 19.84
C SER A 55 4.40 21.56 18.93
N SER A 56 3.10 21.75 18.72
CA SER A 56 2.58 23.05 18.26
C SER A 56 1.10 23.20 18.59
N HIS A 57 0.88 23.77 19.77
CA HIS A 57 -0.35 24.42 20.15
C HIS A 57 -0.14 25.93 19.94
N SER A 58 -0.52 26.48 18.77
CA SER A 58 -0.71 27.92 18.60
C SER A 58 -1.60 28.25 17.38
N ASN A 59 -2.79 28.73 17.71
CA ASN A 59 -3.88 29.31 16.90
C ASN A 59 -3.58 29.89 15.50
N GLY A 60 -4.44 29.55 14.52
CA GLY A 60 -4.52 30.24 13.23
C GLY A 60 -5.44 29.61 12.15
N SER A 61 -6.77 29.67 12.35
CA SER A 61 -7.88 29.77 11.37
C SER A 61 -7.95 28.92 10.06
N LYS A 62 -9.12 28.24 9.94
CA LYS A 62 -9.81 27.69 8.74
C LYS A 62 -9.12 26.55 7.97
N ILE A 63 -9.58 25.32 8.22
CA ILE A 63 -10.42 24.52 7.30
C ILE A 63 -10.85 23.25 8.05
N SER A 64 -12.17 23.15 8.23
CA SER A 64 -12.94 21.92 8.46
C SER A 64 -12.33 20.90 9.41
N GLN A 65 -12.56 21.11 10.71
CA GLN A 65 -12.76 20.00 11.63
C GLN A 65 -13.84 19.09 11.03
N THR A 66 -13.46 18.00 10.37
CA THR A 66 -14.33 16.84 10.23
C THR A 66 -14.45 16.24 11.63
N LYS A 67 -15.36 16.86 12.36
CA LYS A 67 -16.05 16.36 13.53
C LYS A 67 -16.21 14.85 13.31
N ASN A 68 -15.38 14.06 13.99
CA ASN A 68 -15.61 12.62 14.12
C ASN A 68 -16.88 12.52 14.97
N PHE A 69 -18.03 12.68 14.32
CA PHE A 69 -19.32 12.29 14.84
C PHE A 69 -19.36 10.75 14.82
N ASN A 70 -18.48 10.13 15.61
CA ASN A 70 -18.95 9.03 16.42
C ASN A 70 -19.82 9.69 17.49
N ASP A 71 -21.04 10.04 17.06
CA ASP A 71 -22.14 10.28 17.96
C ASP A 71 -22.11 9.12 18.97
N SER A 72 -22.30 9.42 20.24
CA SER A 72 -22.11 8.50 21.38
C SER A 72 -23.03 7.26 21.34
N THR A 73 -23.73 7.08 20.22
CA THR A 73 -24.65 6.01 19.81
C THR A 73 -23.95 4.82 19.13
N GLY A 74 -22.68 4.95 18.73
CA GLY A 74 -21.93 3.85 18.10
C GLY A 74 -22.40 3.48 16.68
N GLN A 75 -23.07 4.44 16.02
CA GLN A 75 -23.54 4.36 14.64
C GLN A 75 -22.43 4.72 13.65
N ILE A 76 -22.52 4.16 12.44
CA ILE A 76 -21.53 4.26 11.37
C ILE A 76 -22.18 4.96 10.18
N HIS A 77 -21.64 6.13 9.83
CA HIS A 77 -22.10 6.94 8.69
C HIS A 77 -21.62 6.36 7.36
N LEU A 78 -22.54 5.93 6.48
CA LEU A 78 -22.24 5.29 5.20
C LEU A 78 -21.39 6.16 4.26
N ASN A 79 -21.62 7.47 4.27
CA ASN A 79 -20.95 8.38 3.35
C ASN A 79 -19.57 8.83 3.85
N GLN A 80 -19.30 8.72 5.14
CA GLN A 80 -18.09 9.26 5.78
C GLN A 80 -17.17 8.17 6.36
N ALA A 81 -17.73 7.01 6.71
CA ALA A 81 -16.99 5.95 7.35
C ALA A 81 -15.88 5.38 6.47
N ASN A 82 -14.82 4.94 7.13
CA ASN A 82 -13.66 4.31 6.55
C ASN A 82 -13.79 2.78 6.57
N VAL A 83 -12.89 2.09 5.88
CA VAL A 83 -12.84 0.63 5.82
C VAL A 83 -12.78 0.02 7.23
N ASN A 84 -12.02 0.62 8.15
CA ASN A 84 -11.91 0.14 9.54
C ASN A 84 -13.20 0.31 10.33
N GLU A 85 -13.96 1.37 10.08
CA GLU A 85 -15.24 1.60 10.75
C GLU A 85 -16.27 0.58 10.24
N PHE A 86 -16.38 0.36 8.93
CA PHE A 86 -17.25 -0.68 8.39
C PHE A 86 -16.92 -2.08 8.91
N GLN A 87 -15.65 -2.38 9.20
CA GLN A 87 -15.25 -3.66 9.81
C GLN A 87 -15.77 -3.87 11.24
N GLN A 88 -16.18 -2.81 11.94
CA GLN A 88 -16.82 -2.94 13.25
C GLN A 88 -18.24 -3.50 13.17
N LEU A 89 -18.81 -3.64 11.97
CA LEU A 89 -20.14 -4.19 11.73
C LEU A 89 -20.10 -5.72 11.72
N LYS A 90 -21.16 -6.34 12.24
CA LYS A 90 -21.25 -7.80 12.35
C LYS A 90 -21.30 -8.43 10.96
N GLY A 91 -20.32 -9.28 10.65
CA GLY A 91 -20.24 -10.01 9.39
C GLY A 91 -19.65 -9.22 8.22
N ILE A 92 -19.10 -8.03 8.48
CA ILE A 92 -18.36 -7.22 7.51
C ILE A 92 -16.88 -7.30 7.85
N GLY A 93 -16.11 -7.96 6.99
CA GLY A 93 -14.65 -7.97 7.06
C GLY A 93 -14.05 -7.03 6.00
N GLU A 94 -12.72 -6.94 5.97
CA GLU A 94 -11.95 -6.05 5.08
C GLU A 94 -12.46 -6.03 3.63
N LYS A 95 -12.63 -7.19 2.99
CA LYS A 95 -13.10 -7.27 1.59
C LYS A 95 -14.50 -6.65 1.38
N LYS A 96 -15.41 -6.83 2.33
CA LYS A 96 -16.77 -6.28 2.25
C LYS A 96 -16.76 -4.79 2.56
N ALA A 97 -15.99 -4.37 3.56
CA ALA A 97 -15.81 -2.97 3.90
C ALA A 97 -15.22 -2.17 2.73
N GLN A 98 -14.22 -2.73 2.05
CA GLN A 98 -13.65 -2.14 0.84
C GLN A 98 -14.68 -2.07 -0.29
N ALA A 99 -15.51 -3.09 -0.48
CA ALA A 99 -16.58 -3.06 -1.47
C ALA A 99 -17.59 -1.92 -1.23
N ILE A 100 -17.88 -1.58 0.03
CA ILE A 100 -18.75 -0.42 0.38
C ILE A 100 -18.10 0.89 -0.06
N VAL A 101 -16.80 1.05 0.21
CA VAL A 101 -16.04 2.24 -0.20
C VAL A 101 -15.93 2.34 -1.73
N GLU A 102 -15.71 1.23 -2.41
CA GLU A 102 -15.69 1.19 -3.88
C GLU A 102 -17.06 1.49 -4.48
N TYR A 103 -18.14 1.01 -3.87
CA TYR A 103 -19.50 1.31 -4.30
C TYR A 103 -19.77 2.81 -4.25
N ARG A 104 -19.42 3.49 -3.14
CA ARG A 104 -19.62 4.96 -3.06
C ARG A 104 -18.75 5.74 -4.04
N GLN A 105 -17.56 5.22 -4.38
CA GLN A 105 -16.69 5.86 -5.37
C GLN A 105 -17.24 5.73 -6.80
N LYS A 106 -17.87 4.59 -7.11
CA LYS A 106 -18.40 4.30 -8.45
C LYS A 106 -19.81 4.87 -8.68
N ASN A 107 -20.68 4.78 -7.67
CA ASN A 107 -22.09 5.14 -7.77
C ASN A 107 -22.42 6.49 -7.12
N GLY A 108 -21.45 7.09 -6.42
CA GLY A 108 -21.65 8.29 -5.60
C GLY A 108 -22.12 7.96 -4.18
N SER A 109 -22.43 9.00 -3.41
CA SER A 109 -22.91 8.88 -2.03
C SER A 109 -24.19 8.05 -1.94
N PHE A 110 -24.32 7.29 -0.85
CA PHE A 110 -25.53 6.57 -0.50
C PHE A 110 -26.66 7.56 -0.23
N LYS A 111 -27.82 7.37 -0.90
CA LYS A 111 -29.01 8.20 -0.68
C LYS A 111 -29.88 7.67 0.45
N ASN A 112 -29.84 6.36 0.64
CA ASN A 112 -30.63 5.63 1.64
C ASN A 112 -29.77 4.54 2.28
N ILE A 113 -30.09 4.16 3.52
CA ILE A 113 -29.36 3.11 4.24
C ILE A 113 -29.49 1.76 3.50
N ASP A 114 -30.66 1.50 2.89
CA ASP A 114 -30.94 0.28 2.13
C ASP A 114 -30.04 0.06 0.91
N GLU A 115 -29.46 1.12 0.33
CA GLU A 115 -28.57 1.01 -0.84
C GLU A 115 -27.30 0.22 -0.54
N ILE A 116 -26.92 0.07 0.74
CA ILE A 116 -25.80 -0.78 1.13
C ILE A 116 -26.01 -2.25 0.70
N LYS A 117 -27.26 -2.70 0.50
CA LYS A 117 -27.58 -4.04 -0.01
C LYS A 117 -27.16 -4.25 -1.46
N ASN A 118 -26.93 -3.18 -2.22
CA ASN A 118 -26.43 -3.26 -3.59
C ASN A 118 -24.92 -3.49 -3.66
N VAL A 119 -24.22 -3.39 -2.51
CA VAL A 119 -22.79 -3.63 -2.42
C VAL A 119 -22.51 -5.13 -2.52
N LYS A 120 -21.54 -5.50 -3.36
CA LYS A 120 -21.12 -6.89 -3.55
C LYS A 120 -20.74 -7.55 -2.21
N GLY A 121 -21.50 -8.58 -1.83
CA GLY A 121 -21.26 -9.33 -0.60
C GLY A 121 -21.96 -8.79 0.66
N ILE A 122 -22.72 -7.70 0.54
CA ILE A 122 -23.65 -7.23 1.58
C ILE A 122 -25.07 -7.70 1.22
N GLY A 123 -25.47 -8.84 1.79
CA GLY A 123 -26.83 -9.35 1.62
C GLY A 123 -27.80 -8.79 2.67
N PRO A 124 -29.12 -9.07 2.53
CA PRO A 124 -30.14 -8.66 3.49
C PRO A 124 -29.84 -9.17 4.91
N ALA A 125 -29.27 -10.37 5.06
CA ALA A 125 -28.89 -10.92 6.36
C ALA A 125 -27.82 -10.11 7.11
N ILE A 126 -26.90 -9.46 6.39
CA ILE A 126 -25.88 -8.58 6.98
C ILE A 126 -26.50 -7.22 7.29
N PHE A 127 -27.33 -6.71 6.38
CA PHE A 127 -28.05 -5.46 6.56
C PHE A 127 -28.92 -5.46 7.82
N GLU A 128 -29.79 -6.47 7.99
CA GLU A 128 -30.70 -6.54 9.16
C GLU A 128 -29.93 -6.59 10.49
N LYS A 129 -28.78 -7.26 10.54
CA LYS A 129 -27.93 -7.33 11.74
C LYS A 129 -27.29 -6.00 12.12
N ASN A 130 -27.15 -5.08 11.16
CA ASN A 130 -26.42 -3.84 11.32
C ASN A 130 -27.29 -2.60 11.15
N LYS A 131 -28.56 -2.74 10.75
CA LYS A 131 -29.49 -1.65 10.45
C LYS A 131 -29.57 -0.60 11.55
N SER A 132 -29.56 -1.00 12.83
CA SER A 132 -29.59 -0.08 13.98
C SER A 132 -28.30 0.76 14.13
N ARG A 133 -27.19 0.28 13.57
CA ARG A 133 -25.87 0.90 13.65
C ARG A 133 -25.49 1.67 12.38
N LEU A 134 -26.36 1.74 11.37
CA LEU A 134 -26.07 2.46 10.14
C LEU A 134 -26.75 3.84 10.15
N ALA A 135 -26.02 4.85 9.70
CA ALA A 135 -26.47 6.22 9.49
C ALA A 135 -26.01 6.73 8.12
N LEU A 136 -26.53 7.87 7.65
CA LEU A 136 -26.23 8.44 6.33
C LEU A 136 -25.24 9.60 6.39
#